data_AF-A0A0F9K2Y8-F1
#
_entry.id   AF-A0A0F9K2Y8-F1
#
_cell.length_a   1.000
_cell.length_b   1.000
_cell.length_c   1.000
_cell.angle_alpha   90.00
_cell.angle_beta   90.00
_cell.angle_gamma   90.00
#
_symmetry.space_group_name_H-M   'P 1'
#
loop_
_entity.id
_entity.type
_entity.pdbx_description
1 polymer ?
#
loop_
_entity_poly.entity_id
_entity_poly.type
_entity_poly.pdbx_seq_one_letter_code
_entity_poly.pdbx_strand_id
1 'polypeptide(L)'
;MTEKLPHGEISRMARHSGYSQQFISKCVSKNVQVKDRRKPWWRSPKFQKLLAFTGTKENLWRFGTPEEITAGIIAAGKGGN
;
A
#
# COMPACT_ATOMS: atom_id res chain seq x y z
N MET A 1 19.99 3.22 -0.43
CA MET A 1 19.14 4.32 -0.90
C MET A 1 17.71 3.80 -0.89
N THR A 2 16.88 4.21 0.08
CA THR A 2 15.47 3.82 0.14
C THR A 2 14.69 4.74 -0.78
N GLU A 3 14.38 4.28 -2.00
CA GLU A 3 13.42 4.97 -2.86
C GLU A 3 12.07 5.02 -2.14
N LYS A 4 11.77 6.18 -1.57
CA LYS A 4 10.44 6.48 -1.06
C LYS A 4 9.50 6.48 -2.25
N LEU A 5 8.32 5.87 -2.10
CA LEU A 5 7.24 5.97 -3.07
C LEU A 5 7.12 7.40 -3.60
N PRO A 6 7.06 7.59 -4.93
CA PRO A 6 6.93 8.93 -5.50
C PRO A 6 5.72 9.60 -4.86
N HIS A 7 5.93 10.80 -4.30
CA HIS A 7 4.93 11.54 -3.53
C HIS A 7 3.59 11.70 -4.27
N GLY A 8 3.63 11.70 -5.61
CA GLY A 8 2.46 11.71 -6.49
C GLY A 8 1.56 10.47 -6.34
N GLU A 9 2.13 9.28 -6.21
CA GLU A 9 1.35 8.03 -6.09
C GLU A 9 0.72 7.88 -4.71
N ILE A 10 1.42 8.31 -3.64
CA ILE A 10 0.82 8.39 -2.29
C ILE A 10 -0.37 9.37 -2.29
N SER A 11 -0.22 10.52 -2.95
CA SER A 11 -1.28 11.52 -3.07
C SER A 11 -2.47 11.00 -3.89
N ARG A 12 -2.20 10.28 -4.98
CA ARG A 12 -3.22 9.65 -5.83
C ARG A 12 -4.01 8.59 -5.05
N MET A 13 -3.30 7.67 -4.38
CA MET A 13 -3.93 6.67 -3.52
C MET A 13 -4.76 7.33 -2.42
N ALA A 14 -4.26 8.38 -1.76
CA ALA A 14 -4.98 9.08 -0.70
C ALA A 14 -6.30 9.69 -1.20
N ARG A 15 -6.26 10.33 -2.37
CA ARG A 15 -7.42 10.99 -2.98
C ARG A 15 -8.51 9.98 -3.36
N HIS A 16 -8.14 8.83 -3.91
CA HIS A 16 -9.12 7.84 -4.40
C HIS A 16 -9.61 6.86 -3.32
N SER A 17 -8.75 6.51 -2.37
CA SER A 17 -9.11 5.58 -1.28
C SER A 17 -9.77 6.29 -0.09
N GLY A 18 -9.67 7.62 -0.01
CA GLY A 18 -10.13 8.41 1.14
C GLY A 18 -9.24 8.26 2.38
N TYR A 19 -8.04 7.67 2.24
CA TYR A 19 -7.08 7.52 3.34
C TYR A 19 -6.07 8.66 3.39
N SER A 20 -5.48 8.90 4.56
CA SER A 20 -4.41 9.87 4.69
C SER A 20 -3.12 9.36 4.03
N GLN A 21 -2.33 10.27 3.46
CA GLN A 21 -1.03 9.96 2.87
C GLN A 21 -0.09 9.27 3.89
N GLN A 22 -0.17 9.65 5.16
CA GLN A 22 0.57 9.00 6.24
C GLN A 22 0.17 7.55 6.46
N PHE A 23 -1.12 7.22 6.35
CA PHE A 23 -1.59 5.84 6.48
C PHE A 23 -1.03 4.97 5.35
N ILE A 24 -1.11 5.47 4.11
CA ILE A 24 -0.58 4.76 2.93
C ILE A 24 0.94 4.59 3.03
N SER A 25 1.66 5.64 3.44
CA SER A 25 3.10 5.57 3.66
C SER A 25 3.45 4.52 4.73
N LYS A 26 2.72 4.45 5.84
CA LYS A 26 2.92 3.41 6.87
C LYS A 26 2.65 2.01 6.34
N CYS A 27 1.62 1.83 5.51
CA CYS A 27 1.32 0.54 4.86
C CYS A 27 2.48 0.08 3.96
N VAL A 28 3.04 0.97 3.15
CA VAL A 28 4.12 0.61 2.22
C VAL A 28 5.44 0.41 2.94
N SER A 29 5.77 1.28 3.89
CA SER A 29 6.98 1.13 4.71
C SER A 29 6.89 -0.05 5.70
N LYS A 30 5.83 -0.88 5.64
CA LYS A 30 5.52 -1.96 6.60
C LYS A 30 5.55 -1.51 8.06
N ASN A 31 5.44 -0.20 8.30
CA ASN A 31 5.50 0.40 9.62
C ASN A 31 4.09 0.43 10.26
N VAL A 32 3.21 -0.46 9.82
CA VAL A 32 1.94 -0.72 10.47
C VAL A 32 2.25 -1.64 11.63
N GLN A 33 2.46 -1.05 12.81
CA GLN A 33 2.56 -1.82 14.03
C GLN A 33 1.35 -2.74 14.12
N VAL A 34 1.60 -4.05 14.03
CA VAL A 34 0.60 -5.08 14.26
C VAL A 34 0.36 -5.08 15.76
N LYS A 35 -0.46 -4.13 16.23
CA LYS A 35 -0.84 -4.02 17.64
C LYS A 35 -1.53 -5.29 18.14
N ASP A 36 -2.07 -6.10 17.22
CA ASP A 36 -2.83 -7.29 17.55
C ASP A 36 -2.50 -8.45 16.60
N ARG A 37 -1.83 -9.49 17.14
CA ARG A 37 -1.55 -10.74 16.41
C ARG A 37 -2.82 -11.46 15.94
N ARG A 38 -3.98 -11.21 16.57
CA ARG A 38 -5.27 -11.80 16.19
C ARG A 38 -5.90 -11.09 14.99
N LYS A 39 -5.48 -9.85 14.70
CA LYS A 39 -6.01 -9.05 13.59
C LYS A 39 -4.87 -8.45 12.77
N PRO A 40 -4.33 -9.21 11.81
CA PRO A 40 -3.28 -8.72 10.94
C PRO A 40 -3.73 -7.44 10.22
N TRP A 41 -2.85 -6.46 10.11
CA TRP A 41 -3.17 -5.19 9.46
C TRP A 41 -3.63 -5.34 8.01
N TRP A 42 -3.10 -6.35 7.29
CA TRP A 42 -3.53 -6.67 5.92
C TRP A 42 -4.93 -7.28 5.84
N ARG A 43 -5.49 -7.78 6.96
CA ARG A 43 -6.91 -8.20 7.03
C ARG A 43 -7.84 -7.06 7.40
N SER A 44 -7.33 -5.85 7.60
CA SER A 44 -8.18 -4.69 7.85
C SER A 44 -9.03 -4.39 6.62
N PRO A 45 -10.34 -4.09 6.77
CA PRO A 45 -11.18 -3.65 5.65
C PRO A 45 -10.60 -2.46 4.90
N LYS A 46 -9.85 -1.59 5.61
CA LYS A 46 -9.16 -0.46 5.00
C LYS A 46 -8.06 -0.88 4.03
N PHE A 47 -7.30 -1.89 4.43
CA PHE A 47 -6.23 -2.41 3.60
C PHE A 47 -6.77 -3.22 2.42
N GLN A 48 -7.85 -3.97 2.61
CA GLN A 48 -8.52 -4.70 1.52
C GLN A 48 -9.05 -3.74 0.44
N LYS A 49 -9.58 -2.57 0.83
CA LYS A 49 -9.94 -1.50 -0.12
C LYS A 49 -8.72 -0.94 -0.85
N LEU A 50 -7.59 -0.75 -0.17
CA LEU A 50 -6.34 -0.30 -0.78
C LEU A 50 -5.78 -1.34 -1.77
N LEU A 51 -5.85 -2.63 -1.43
CA LEU A 51 -5.49 -3.74 -2.32
C LEU A 51 -6.32 -3.74 -3.60
N ALA A 52 -7.65 -3.66 -3.45
CA ALA A 52 -8.57 -3.61 -4.58
C ALA A 52 -8.31 -2.39 -5.48
N PHE A 53 -8.05 -1.22 -4.86
CA PHE A 53 -7.74 0.01 -5.61
C PHE A 53 -6.42 -0.07 -6.35
N THR A 54 -5.37 -0.58 -5.70
CA THR A 54 -4.03 -0.65 -6.30
C THR A 54 -3.89 -1.80 -7.28
N GLY A 55 -4.84 -2.74 -7.36
CA GLY A 55 -4.75 -3.91 -8.25
C GLY A 55 -3.56 -4.83 -7.93
N THR A 56 -2.97 -4.71 -6.74
CA THR A 56 -1.81 -5.49 -6.33
C THR A 56 -2.22 -6.74 -5.56
N LYS A 57 -1.32 -7.73 -5.46
CA LYS A 57 -1.60 -8.98 -4.73
C LYS A 57 -1.30 -8.83 -3.24
N GLU A 58 -2.12 -9.40 -2.36
CA GLU A 58 -1.89 -9.38 -0.91
C GLU A 58 -0.48 -9.89 -0.53
N ASN A 59 0.00 -10.94 -1.20
CA ASN A 59 1.32 -11.51 -0.96
C ASN A 59 2.47 -10.50 -1.17
N LEU A 60 2.32 -9.57 -2.12
CA LEU A 60 3.32 -8.52 -2.36
C LEU A 60 3.48 -7.64 -1.11
N TRP A 61 2.39 -7.31 -0.43
CA TRP A 61 2.42 -6.48 0.77
C TRP A 61 2.86 -7.24 2.02
N ARG A 62 2.57 -8.54 2.07
CA ARG A 62 2.97 -9.40 3.19
C ARG A 62 4.48 -9.66 3.15
N PHE A 63 4.99 -10.07 2.00
CA PHE A 63 6.35 -10.59 1.88
C PHE A 63 7.30 -9.64 1.14
N GLY A 64 6.82 -8.87 0.18
CA GLY A 64 7.67 -8.00 -0.65
C GLY A 64 8.25 -6.81 0.10
N THR A 65 9.40 -6.30 -0.32
CA THR A 65 10.03 -5.12 0.28
C THR A 65 9.23 -3.84 -0.04
N PRO A 66 9.45 -2.73 0.68
CA PRO A 66 8.85 -1.45 0.32
C PRO A 66 9.10 -1.05 -1.15
N GLU A 67 10.27 -1.39 -1.72
CA GLU A 67 10.55 -1.16 -3.14
C GLU A 67 9.67 -2.04 -4.04
N GLU A 68 9.54 -3.34 -3.74
CA GLU A 68 8.69 -4.26 -4.52
C GLU A 68 7.21 -3.86 -4.46
N ILE A 69 6.73 -3.45 -3.28
CA ILE A 69 5.37 -2.93 -3.09
C ILE A 69 5.17 -1.67 -3.95
N THR A 70 6.13 -0.74 -3.90
CA THR A 70 6.11 0.48 -4.71
C THR A 70 6.08 0.18 -6.19
N ALA A 71 6.97 -0.70 -6.66
CA ALA A 71 7.05 -1.13 -8.05
C ALA A 71 5.74 -1.79 -8.51
N GLY A 72 5.14 -2.64 -7.67
CA GLY A 72 3.85 -3.27 -7.97
C GLY A 72 2.69 -2.27 -8.05
N ILE A 73 2.66 -1.27 -7.17
CA ILE A 73 1.65 -0.19 -7.23
C ILE A 73 1.83 0.62 -8.53
N ILE A 74 3.05 1.00 -8.87
CA ILE A 74 3.35 1.76 -10.10
C ILE A 74 2.99 0.94 -11.35
N ALA A 75 3.34 -0.35 -11.36
CA ALA A 75 3.02 -1.26 -12.47
C ALA A 75 1.51 -1.42 -12.64
N ALA A 76 0.77 -1.56 -11.54
CA ALA A 76 -0.69 -1.71 -11.58
C ALA A 76 -1.40 -0.39 -11.91
N GLY A 77 -0.90 0.75 -11.45
CA GLY A 77 -1.41 2.08 -11.78
C GLY A 77 -1.22 2.50 -13.25
N LYS A 78 -0.35 1.79 -13.98
CA LYS A 78 -0.16 1.92 -15.44
C LYS A 78 -1.08 1.00 -16.27
N GLY A 79 -1.77 0.05 -15.64
CA GLY A 79 -2.62 -0.94 -16.33
C GLY A 79 -4.08 -0.53 -16.53
N GLY A 80 -4.47 0.68 -16.14
CA GLY A 80 -5.83 1.20 -16.31
C GLY A 80 -5.88 2.30 -17.38
N ASN A 81 -5.96 1.88 -18.65
CA ASN A 81 -6.52 2.67 -19.75
C ASN A 81 -7.36 1.75 -20.63
#